data_AF-A0A1S8CAW0-F1
#
_entry.id   AF-A0A1S8CAW0-F1
#
_cell.length_a   1.000
_cell.length_b   1.000
_cell.length_c   1.000
_cell.angle_alpha   90.00
_cell.angle_beta   90.00
_cell.angle_gamma   90.00
#
_symmetry.space_group_name_H-M   'P 1'
#
loop_
_entity.id
_entity.type
_entity.pdbx_description
1 polymer ?
#
loop_
_entity_poly.entity_id
_entity_poly.type
_entity_poly.pdbx_seq_one_letter_code
_entity_poly.pdbx_strand_id
1 'polypeptide(L)'
;RCPTTATERRAYDLRAEAFGPGSNGPLTLVVDARGAGDPETAVAAVADSVAATDGVASVSTPTFNEQGDTAILTAVPTTGPTDERTEQLVNTLRADRSAVERDQGVSYEITGTTALDIDMAQKTQSAWCPTSRSSSVSRCCS
;
A
#
# COMPACT_ATOMS: atom_id res chain seq x y z
N ARG A 1 11.58 -7.68 32.56
CA ARG A 1 10.23 -8.28 32.38
C ARG A 1 9.47 -7.30 31.49
N CYS A 2 8.88 -7.68 30.34
CA CYS A 2 8.00 -8.82 30.09
C CYS A 2 8.25 -9.45 28.71
N PRO A 3 8.11 -10.78 28.56
CA PRO A 3 8.01 -11.42 27.26
C PRO A 3 6.57 -11.28 26.75
N THR A 4 6.18 -10.10 26.27
CA THR A 4 4.94 -9.92 25.48
C THR A 4 5.08 -10.54 24.09
N THR A 5 6.32 -10.74 23.63
CA THR A 5 6.69 -11.35 22.35
C THR A 5 6.10 -12.74 22.12
N ALA A 6 5.83 -13.54 23.17
CA ALA A 6 5.28 -14.88 23.00
C ALA A 6 3.78 -14.86 22.64
N THR A 7 3.00 -13.96 23.23
CA THR A 7 1.55 -13.89 22.99
C THR A 7 1.23 -13.14 21.70
N GLU A 8 1.90 -12.01 21.45
CA GLU A 8 1.69 -11.20 20.25
C GLU A 8 2.14 -11.93 18.98
N ARG A 9 3.32 -12.57 19.02
CA ARG A 9 3.82 -13.37 17.89
C ARG A 9 2.93 -14.59 17.62
N ARG A 10 2.45 -15.26 18.69
CA ARG A 10 1.54 -16.40 18.53
C ARG A 10 0.18 -15.98 17.98
N ALA A 11 -0.35 -14.82 18.37
CA ALA A 11 -1.58 -14.28 17.78
C ALA A 11 -1.38 -13.97 16.28
N TYR A 12 -0.24 -13.41 15.90
CA TYR A 12 0.12 -13.13 14.51
C TYR A 12 0.21 -14.42 13.68
N ASP A 13 0.92 -15.43 14.19
CA ASP A 13 1.12 -16.71 13.52
C ASP A 13 -0.21 -17.44 13.34
N LEU A 14 -1.05 -17.52 14.38
CA LEU A 14 -2.38 -18.15 14.31
C LEU A 14 -3.30 -17.47 13.29
N ARG A 15 -3.23 -16.15 13.17
CA ARG A 15 -4.02 -15.41 12.19
C ARG A 15 -3.51 -15.62 10.76
N ALA A 16 -2.19 -15.67 10.57
CA ALA A 16 -1.57 -15.98 9.30
C ALA A 16 -1.86 -17.42 8.85
N GLU A 17 -1.85 -18.39 9.76
CA GLU A 17 -2.20 -19.79 9.49
C GLU A 17 -3.64 -19.94 8.99
N ALA A 18 -4.58 -19.19 9.58
CA ALA A 18 -5.99 -19.30 9.23
C ALA A 18 -6.41 -18.49 7.99
N PHE A 19 -5.77 -17.34 7.72
CA PHE A 19 -6.23 -16.37 6.72
C PHE A 19 -5.14 -15.89 5.73
N GLY A 20 -3.94 -16.46 5.81
CA GLY A 20 -2.78 -16.02 5.03
C GLY A 20 -2.02 -14.86 5.70
N PRO A 21 -0.72 -14.71 5.40
CA PRO A 21 0.14 -13.77 6.11
C PRO A 21 -0.21 -12.29 5.89
N GLY A 22 -0.74 -11.93 4.72
CA GLY A 22 -1.14 -10.54 4.45
C GLY A 22 -2.42 -10.11 5.17
N SER A 23 -3.16 -11.04 5.77
CA SER A 23 -4.26 -10.69 6.68
C SER A 23 -3.78 -9.80 7.83
N ASN A 24 -2.52 -9.93 8.25
CA ASN A 24 -1.90 -9.17 9.33
C ASN A 24 -1.48 -7.74 8.95
N GLY A 25 -1.57 -7.37 7.67
CA GLY A 25 -1.26 -6.02 7.19
C GLY A 25 -2.08 -5.69 5.95
N PRO A 26 -3.42 -5.62 6.05
CA PRO A 26 -4.24 -5.24 4.91
C PRO A 26 -4.00 -3.78 4.56
N LEU A 27 -4.08 -3.48 3.27
CA LEU A 27 -3.96 -2.13 2.73
C LEU A 27 -5.36 -1.53 2.62
N THR A 28 -5.53 -0.30 3.11
CA THR A 28 -6.80 0.43 3.02
C THR A 28 -6.71 1.43 1.89
N LEU A 29 -7.59 1.32 0.90
CA LEU A 29 -7.66 2.28 -0.20
C LEU A 29 -8.88 3.18 -0.03
N VAL A 30 -8.68 4.48 -0.27
CA VAL A 30 -9.74 5.50 -0.26
C VAL A 30 -9.85 6.02 -1.68
N VAL A 31 -11.02 5.88 -2.30
CA VAL A 31 -11.30 6.33 -3.68
C VAL A 31 -12.28 7.49 -3.61
N ASP A 32 -11.88 8.62 -4.18
CA ASP A 32 -12.71 9.81 -4.40
C ASP A 32 -13.12 9.85 -5.87
N ALA A 33 -14.40 9.60 -6.10
CA ALA A 33 -15.03 9.51 -7.41
C ALA A 33 -15.98 10.69 -7.69
N ARG A 34 -15.85 11.82 -6.97
CA ARG A 34 -16.67 13.04 -7.18
C ARG A 34 -16.58 13.60 -8.60
N GLY A 35 -15.49 13.33 -9.31
CA GLY A 35 -15.26 13.74 -10.70
C GLY A 35 -15.82 12.75 -11.74
N ALA A 36 -16.22 11.55 -11.33
CA ALA A 36 -16.72 10.52 -12.23
C ALA A 36 -18.20 10.76 -12.60
N GLY A 37 -18.55 10.46 -13.86
CA GLY A 37 -19.95 10.49 -14.29
C GLY A 37 -20.80 9.38 -13.67
N ASP A 38 -20.16 8.27 -13.26
CA ASP A 38 -20.74 7.15 -12.55
C ASP A 38 -19.76 6.66 -11.47
N PRO A 39 -19.91 7.13 -10.21
CA PRO A 39 -19.02 6.77 -9.11
C PRO A 39 -18.97 5.26 -8.81
N GLU A 40 -20.09 4.55 -8.94
CA GLU A 40 -20.13 3.11 -8.63
C GLU A 40 -19.30 2.31 -9.62
N THR A 41 -19.49 2.57 -10.91
CA THR A 41 -18.72 1.92 -11.98
C THR A 41 -17.24 2.29 -11.89
N ALA A 42 -16.92 3.55 -11.63
CA ALA A 42 -15.54 4.00 -11.52
C ALA A 42 -14.80 3.36 -10.34
N VAL A 43 -15.45 3.26 -9.16
CA VAL A 43 -14.89 2.58 -7.99
C VAL A 43 -14.75 1.09 -8.23
N ALA A 44 -15.71 0.44 -8.90
CA ALA A 44 -15.61 -0.97 -9.26
C ALA A 44 -14.40 -1.23 -10.17
N ALA A 45 -14.17 -0.37 -11.17
CA ALA A 45 -13.01 -0.47 -12.04
C ALA A 45 -11.68 -0.30 -11.30
N VAL A 46 -11.61 0.59 -10.30
CA VAL A 46 -10.43 0.71 -9.41
C VAL A 46 -10.24 -0.59 -8.62
N ALA A 47 -11.30 -1.14 -8.03
CA ALA A 47 -11.25 -2.38 -7.27
C ALA A 47 -10.75 -3.56 -8.13
N ASP A 48 -11.24 -3.67 -9.36
CA ASP A 48 -10.82 -4.68 -10.33
C ASP A 48 -9.35 -4.51 -10.74
N SER A 49 -8.91 -3.28 -10.98
CA SER A 49 -7.49 -2.99 -11.29
C SER A 49 -6.57 -3.39 -10.14
N VAL A 50 -6.96 -3.10 -8.90
CA VAL A 50 -6.20 -3.48 -7.70
C VAL A 50 -6.20 -5.00 -7.55
N ALA A 51 -7.34 -5.65 -7.72
CA ALA A 51 -7.46 -7.11 -7.64
C ALA A 51 -6.63 -7.84 -8.71
N ALA A 52 -6.42 -7.22 -9.88
CA ALA A 52 -5.59 -7.75 -10.96
C ALA A 52 -4.09 -7.56 -10.74
N THR A 53 -3.68 -6.80 -9.71
CA THR A 53 -2.26 -6.57 -9.43
C THR A 53 -1.62 -7.81 -8.78
N ASP A 54 -0.50 -8.26 -9.33
CA ASP A 54 0.25 -9.40 -8.79
C ASP A 54 0.60 -9.20 -7.31
N GLY A 55 0.28 -10.18 -6.48
CA GLY A 55 0.51 -10.13 -5.03
C GLY A 55 -0.69 -9.67 -4.21
N VAL A 56 -1.82 -9.32 -4.84
CA VAL A 56 -3.10 -9.13 -4.15
C VAL A 56 -3.83 -10.47 -4.03
N ALA A 57 -4.17 -10.87 -2.80
CA ALA A 57 -4.90 -12.11 -2.54
C ALA A 57 -6.41 -11.92 -2.64
N SER A 58 -6.90 -10.76 -2.18
CA SER A 58 -8.31 -10.39 -2.26
C SER A 58 -8.52 -8.89 -2.08
N VAL A 59 -9.66 -8.40 -2.57
CA VAL A 59 -10.15 -7.04 -2.38
C VAL A 59 -11.56 -7.10 -1.81
N SER A 60 -11.84 -6.29 -0.79
CA SER A 60 -13.18 -6.21 -0.19
C SER A 60 -14.17 -5.48 -1.09
N THR A 61 -15.46 -5.74 -0.90
CA THR A 61 -16.51 -4.91 -1.50
C THR A 61 -16.35 -3.44 -1.08
N PRO A 62 -16.43 -2.47 -2.02
CA PRO A 62 -16.35 -1.06 -1.69
C PRO A 62 -17.50 -0.61 -0.77
N THR A 63 -17.17 0.19 0.24
CA THR A 63 -18.16 0.83 1.12
C THR A 63 -18.20 2.31 0.83
N PHE A 64 -19.34 2.82 0.36
CA PHE A 64 -19.52 4.23 0.02
C PHE A 64 -19.88 5.08 1.24
N ASN A 65 -19.55 6.37 1.17
CA ASN A 65 -20.09 7.38 2.07
C ASN A 65 -21.58 7.64 1.79
N GLU A 66 -22.22 8.44 2.63
CA GLU A 66 -23.65 8.79 2.48
C GLU A 66 -23.97 9.49 1.16
N GLN A 67 -22.98 10.17 0.55
CA GLN A 67 -23.13 10.92 -0.70
C GLN A 67 -22.95 10.03 -1.94
N GLY A 68 -22.45 8.80 -1.78
CA GLY A 68 -22.20 7.86 -2.89
C GLY A 68 -21.00 8.22 -3.78
N ASP A 69 -20.16 9.17 -3.37
CA ASP A 69 -19.09 9.73 -4.20
C ASP A 69 -17.67 9.34 -3.75
N THR A 70 -17.55 8.75 -2.56
CA THR A 70 -16.29 8.32 -1.97
C THR A 70 -16.46 6.92 -1.43
N ALA A 71 -15.51 6.04 -1.72
CA ALA A 71 -15.53 4.66 -1.27
C ALA A 71 -14.26 4.25 -0.56
N ILE A 72 -14.40 3.33 0.41
CA ILE A 72 -13.28 2.65 1.06
C ILE A 72 -13.32 1.18 0.69
N LEU A 73 -12.17 0.63 0.31
CA LEU A 73 -11.96 -0.79 0.09
C LEU A 73 -10.66 -1.25 0.76
N THR A 74 -10.58 -2.54 1.05
CA THR A 74 -9.42 -3.17 1.70
C THR A 74 -8.82 -4.20 0.76
N ALA A 75 -7.53 -4.09 0.46
CA ALA A 75 -6.78 -5.09 -0.29
C ALA A 75 -5.92 -5.91 0.67
N VAL A 76 -5.99 -7.24 0.56
CA VAL A 76 -5.18 -8.17 1.36
C VAL A 76 -4.02 -8.67 0.51
N PRO A 77 -2.76 -8.38 0.88
CA PRO A 77 -1.61 -8.93 0.17
C PRO A 77 -1.50 -10.45 0.34
N THR A 78 -0.78 -11.12 -0.55
CA THR A 78 -0.43 -12.55 -0.38
C THR A 78 0.65 -12.78 0.67
N THR A 79 1.40 -11.74 1.03
CA THR A 79 2.57 -11.77 1.94
C THR A 79 2.37 -10.86 3.15
N GLY A 80 3.19 -11.05 4.20
CA GLY A 80 3.08 -10.25 5.41
C GLY A 80 3.57 -8.80 5.24
N PRO A 81 3.18 -7.87 6.13
CA PRO A 81 3.57 -6.45 6.09
C PRO A 81 5.08 -6.16 6.12
N THR A 82 5.91 -7.08 6.58
CA THR A 82 7.38 -6.92 6.64
C THR A 82 8.12 -7.65 5.51
N ASP A 83 7.39 -8.21 4.53
CA ASP A 83 7.97 -8.90 3.37
C ASP A 83 8.23 -7.89 2.26
N GLU A 84 9.41 -7.94 1.64
CA GLU A 84 9.80 -7.07 0.52
C GLU A 84 8.80 -7.15 -0.66
N ARG A 85 8.14 -8.29 -0.86
CA ARG A 85 7.09 -8.42 -1.89
C ARG A 85 5.88 -7.54 -1.61
N THR A 86 5.53 -7.33 -0.35
CA THR A 86 4.45 -6.41 0.04
C THR A 86 4.86 -4.97 -0.21
N GLU A 87 6.11 -4.62 0.02
CA GLU A 87 6.64 -3.29 -0.32
C GLU A 87 6.60 -3.03 -1.84
N GLN A 88 7.00 -4.03 -2.63
CA GLN A 88 6.94 -3.97 -4.10
C GLN A 88 5.50 -3.81 -4.58
N LEU A 89 4.55 -4.57 -4.02
CA LEU A 89 3.11 -4.42 -4.31
C LEU A 89 2.63 -2.99 -4.07
N VAL A 90 2.94 -2.40 -2.91
CA VAL A 90 2.54 -1.02 -2.59
C VAL A 90 3.14 -0.03 -3.61
N ASN A 91 4.40 -0.22 -3.99
CA ASN A 91 5.05 0.63 -4.98
C ASN A 91 4.41 0.48 -6.38
N THR A 92 4.06 -0.74 -6.80
CA THR A 92 3.34 -1.00 -8.06
C THR A 92 1.99 -0.30 -8.08
N LEU A 93 1.17 -0.49 -7.03
CA LEU A 93 -0.14 0.16 -6.92
C LEU A 93 -0.05 1.70 -6.95
N ARG A 94 1.06 2.28 -6.44
CA ARG A 94 1.33 3.72 -6.50
C ARG A 94 1.81 4.18 -7.88
N ALA A 95 2.58 3.36 -8.59
CA ALA A 95 3.04 3.66 -9.95
C ALA A 95 1.86 3.66 -10.94
N ASP A 96 0.96 2.69 -10.81
CA ASP A 96 -0.21 2.52 -11.69
C ASP A 96 -1.32 3.54 -11.42
N ARG A 97 -1.31 4.15 -10.23
CA ARG A 97 -2.30 5.13 -9.78
C ARG A 97 -2.65 6.16 -10.82
N SER A 98 -1.63 6.82 -11.38
CA SER A 98 -1.87 7.91 -12.32
C SER A 98 -2.59 7.47 -13.60
N ALA A 99 -2.40 6.22 -14.03
CA ALA A 99 -3.11 5.64 -15.18
C ALA A 99 -4.58 5.37 -14.84
N VAL A 100 -4.82 4.66 -13.73
CA VAL A 100 -6.16 4.32 -13.26
C VAL A 100 -7.00 5.57 -12.96
N GLU A 101 -6.41 6.58 -12.31
CA GLU A 101 -7.07 7.85 -12.02
C GLU A 101 -7.52 8.58 -13.29
N ARG A 102 -6.67 8.59 -14.32
CA ARG A 102 -6.99 9.22 -15.62
C ARG A 102 -8.08 8.47 -16.37
N ASP A 103 -8.03 7.14 -16.36
CA ASP A 103 -8.96 6.30 -17.11
C ASP A 103 -10.36 6.33 -16.49
N GLN A 104 -10.46 6.44 -15.17
CA GLN A 104 -11.74 6.40 -14.44
C GLN A 104 -12.25 7.77 -13.99
N GLY A 105 -11.45 8.83 -14.10
CA GLY A 105 -11.83 10.17 -13.63
C GLY A 105 -11.96 10.26 -12.11
N VAL A 106 -11.15 9.48 -11.38
CA VAL A 106 -11.14 9.38 -9.91
C VAL A 106 -9.79 9.76 -9.35
N SER A 107 -9.70 9.94 -8.03
CA SER A 107 -8.44 9.91 -7.31
C SER A 107 -8.48 8.81 -6.24
N TYR A 108 -7.36 8.15 -5.97
CA TYR A 108 -7.32 7.16 -4.88
C TYR A 108 -6.01 7.15 -4.10
N GLU A 109 -6.13 6.94 -2.79
CA GLU A 109 -5.01 6.89 -1.85
C GLU A 109 -4.86 5.48 -1.26
N ILE A 110 -3.61 5.08 -1.01
CA ILE A 110 -3.29 3.81 -0.35
C ILE A 110 -2.76 4.11 1.05
N THR A 111 -3.44 3.57 2.06
CA THR A 111 -3.21 3.83 3.48
C THR A 111 -3.20 2.51 4.28
N GLY A 112 -3.11 2.61 5.61
CA GLY A 112 -2.98 1.47 6.52
C GLY A 112 -1.61 1.43 7.19
N THR A 113 -1.48 0.66 8.28
CA THR A 113 -0.24 0.57 9.05
C THR A 113 0.94 0.15 8.19
N THR A 114 0.74 -0.82 7.30
CA THR A 114 1.75 -1.28 6.34
C THR A 114 2.22 -0.19 5.38
N ALA A 115 1.29 0.59 4.81
CA ALA A 115 1.64 1.70 3.93
C ALA A 115 2.41 2.80 4.68
N LEU A 116 2.02 3.10 5.91
CA LEU A 116 2.70 4.08 6.77
C LEU A 116 4.11 3.65 7.18
N ASP A 117 4.30 2.37 7.52
CA ASP A 117 5.60 1.81 7.88
C ASP A 117 6.58 1.87 6.68
N ILE A 118 6.10 1.55 5.47
CA ILE A 118 6.87 1.69 4.22
C ILE A 118 7.24 3.16 3.98
N ASP A 119 6.31 4.10 4.17
CA ASP A 119 6.59 5.53 3.96
C ASP A 119 7.67 6.06 4.92
N MET A 120 7.69 5.58 6.17
CA MET A 120 8.74 5.91 7.13
C MET A 120 10.10 5.28 6.74
N ALA A 121 10.09 4.04 6.26
CA ALA A 121 11.29 3.37 5.76
C ALA A 121 11.89 4.11 4.54
N GLN A 122 11.06 4.53 3.58
CA GLN A 122 11.48 5.27 2.38
C GLN A 122 12.02 6.68 2.71
N LYS A 123 11.37 7.41 3.63
CA LYS A 123 11.87 8.71 4.11
C LYS A 123 13.23 8.59 4.77
N THR A 124 13.44 7.49 5.50
CA THR A 124 14.76 7.21 6.06
C THR A 124 15.72 6.88 4.92
N GLN A 125 15.44 5.93 4.03
CA GLN A 125 16.40 5.53 3.00
C GLN A 125 16.80 6.65 2.00
N SER A 126 15.86 7.55 1.66
CA SER A 126 16.15 8.75 0.87
C SER A 126 17.06 9.77 1.58
N ALA A 127 17.10 9.75 2.92
CA ALA A 127 18.06 10.54 3.70
C ALA A 127 19.47 9.91 3.76
N TRP A 128 19.63 8.62 3.41
CA TRP A 128 20.90 7.87 3.47
C TRP A 128 21.52 7.58 2.09
N CYS A 129 20.95 8.13 1.02
CA CYS A 129 21.62 8.23 -0.27
C CYS A 129 22.15 9.66 -0.45
N PRO A 130 23.28 10.05 0.19
CA PRO A 130 23.86 11.35 -0.02
C PRO A 130 24.31 11.43 -1.47
N THR A 131 23.82 12.44 -2.17
CA THR A 131 24.27 12.94 -3.47
C THR A 131 25.74 12.62 -3.76
N SER A 132 26.02 11.52 -4.45
CA SER A 132 27.29 11.31 -5.14
C SER A 132 27.29 12.07 -6.46
N ARG A 133 27.12 13.38 -6.39
CA ARG A 133 27.60 14.30 -7.44
C ARG A 133 28.82 15.02 -6.87
N SER A 134 29.88 14.24 -6.76
CA SER A 134 31.24 14.74 -6.59
C SER A 134 31.62 15.49 -7.87
N SER A 135 31.56 16.81 -7.81
CA SER A 135 32.38 17.67 -8.65
C SER A 135 33.14 18.60 -7.72
N SER A 136 34.47 18.38 -7.66
CA SER A 136 35.48 19.23 -7.01
C SER A 136 35.73 18.95 -5.53
N VAL A 137 36.62 18.01 -5.21
CA VAL A 137 37.79 18.28 -4.35
C VAL A 137 38.89 17.31 -4.76
N SER A 138 39.82 17.84 -5.54
CA SER A 138 41.16 17.28 -5.73
C SER A 138 41.98 17.54 -4.46
N ARG A 139 42.85 16.59 -4.09
CA ARG A 139 43.85 16.61 -3.01
C ARG A 139 43.37 16.11 -1.64
N CYS A 140 43.73 14.87 -1.34
CA CYS A 140 44.51 14.51 -0.15
C CYS A 140 44.98 13.06 -0.27
N CYS A 141 46.12 12.88 -0.93
CA CYS A 141 47.04 11.75 -0.76
C CYS A 141 48.43 12.26 -1.18
N SER A 142 49.20 12.74 -0.20
CA SER A 142 50.67 12.84 -0.18
C SER A 142 51.10 13.09 1.25
#